data_AF-A0A850GI67-F1
#
_entry.id   AF-A0A850GI67-F1
#
_cell.length_a   1.000
_cell.length_b   1.000
_cell.length_c   1.000
_cell.angle_alpha   90.00
_cell.angle_beta   90.00
_cell.angle_gamma   90.00
#
_symmetry.space_group_name_H-M   'P 1'
#
loop_
_entity.id
_entity.type
_entity.pdbx_description
1 polymer ?
#
loop_
_entity_poly.entity_id
_entity_poly.type
_entity_poly.pdbx_seq_one_letter_code
_entity_poly.pdbx_strand_id
1 'polypeptide(L)' 'MPQTTPMALTGVSTEALEKLLRHLYRNEIEAPFTPVNLSLVGMQYATEMLMQSLRGLDQAGVRAVLVAVIAERRAQESRP' A
#
# COMPACT_ATOMS: atom_id res chain seq x y z
N MET A 1 7.85 -12.27 -23.70
CA MET A 1 8.24 -12.55 -22.30
C MET A 1 6.95 -12.72 -21.51
N PRO A 2 6.75 -13.78 -20.71
CA PRO A 2 5.57 -13.84 -19.86
C PRO A 2 5.64 -12.64 -18.93
N GLN A 3 4.64 -11.76 -19.02
CA GLN A 3 4.55 -10.62 -18.13
C GLN A 3 4.13 -11.21 -16.80
N THR A 4 5.08 -11.51 -15.92
CA THR A 4 4.80 -11.92 -14.54
C THR A 4 3.90 -10.84 -13.97
N THR A 5 2.63 -11.15 -13.76
CA THR A 5 1.66 -10.21 -13.21
C THR A 5 2.30 -9.58 -11.98
N PRO A 6 2.51 -8.26 -11.93
CA PRO A 6 3.13 -7.64 -10.76
C PRO A 6 2.31 -8.07 -9.55
N MET A 7 2.98 -8.69 -8.57
CA MET A 7 2.39 -9.17 -7.33
C MET A 7 1.85 -7.94 -6.57
N ALA A 8 0.62 -7.52 -6.90
CA ALA A 8 -0.02 -6.23 -6.59
C ALA A 8 0.44 -5.58 -5.28
N LEU A 9 -0.32 -5.72 -4.19
CA LEU A 9 0.16 -5.35 -2.85
C LEU A 9 0.69 -6.56 -2.08
N THR A 10 0.67 -7.75 -2.67
CA THR A 10 1.04 -9.02 -2.03
C THR A 10 2.50 -9.07 -1.60
N GLY A 11 3.39 -8.32 -2.23
CA GLY A 11 4.80 -8.21 -1.81
C GLY A 11 5.05 -7.23 -0.66
N VAL A 12 4.04 -6.49 -0.21
CA VAL A 12 4.12 -5.59 0.96
C VAL A 12 3.51 -6.29 2.16
N SER A 13 4.23 -6.37 3.29
CA SER A 13 3.70 -6.99 4.51
C SER A 13 2.47 -6.24 5.05
N THR A 14 1.59 -6.96 5.75
CA THR A 14 0.39 -6.35 6.35
C THR A 14 0.76 -5.23 7.32
N GLU A 15 1.80 -5.42 8.14
CA GLU A 15 2.33 -4.42 9.07
C GLU A 15 2.78 -3.13 8.36
N ALA A 16 3.39 -3.26 7.18
CA ALA A 16 3.80 -2.13 6.37
C ALA A 16 2.60 -1.40 5.76
N LEU A 17 1.59 -2.13 5.27
CA LEU A 17 0.35 -1.53 4.79
C LEU A 17 -0.38 -0.76 5.90
N GLU A 18 -0.41 -1.31 7.12
CA GLU A 18 -0.96 -0.63 8.30
C GLU A 18 -0.18 0.63 8.67
N LYS A 19 1.16 0.57 8.62
CA LYS A 19 2.01 1.74 8.83
C LYS A 19 1.72 2.82 7.78
N LEU A 20 1.64 2.47 6.50
CA LEU A 20 1.29 3.41 5.43
C LEU A 20 -0.08 4.05 5.66
N LEU A 21 -1.09 3.24 6.02
CA LEU A 21 -2.43 3.72 6.32
C LEU A 21 -2.45 4.70 7.50
N ARG A 22 -1.67 4.44 8.56
CA ARG A 22 -1.50 5.37 9.68
C ARG A 22 -0.93 6.72 9.25
N HIS A 23 0.13 6.72 8.43
CA HIS A 23 0.71 7.96 7.91
C HIS A 23 -0.29 8.75 7.05
N LEU A 24 -1.09 8.07 6.23
CA LEU A 24 -2.15 8.71 5.44
C LEU A 24 -3.23 9.34 6.32
N TYR A 25 -3.67 8.68 7.40
CA TYR A 25 -4.68 9.24 8.30
C TYR A 25 -4.16 10.45 9.09
N ARG A 26 -2.86 10.48 9.38
CA ARG A 26 -2.19 11.60 10.06
C ARG A 26 -1.78 12.74 9.12
N ASN A 27 -2.04 12.59 7.81
CA ASN A 27 -1.57 13.52 6.77
C ASN A 27 -0.04 13.72 6.80
N GLU A 28 0.71 12.71 7.24
CA GLU A 28 2.18 12.69 7.20
C GLU A 28 2.69 12.33 5.79
N ILE A 29 1.81 11.74 4.98
CA ILE A 29 2.01 11.46 3.56
C ILE A 29 0.67 11.61 2.83
N GLU A 30 0.73 12.00 1.56
CA GLU A 30 -0.44 12.17 0.70
C GLU A 30 -0.27 11.40 -0.62
N ALA A 31 -1.39 11.04 -1.21
CA ALA A 31 -1.45 10.51 -2.57
C ALA A 31 -1.55 11.67 -3.58
N PRO A 32 -0.97 11.57 -4.79
CA PRO A 32 -0.26 10.41 -5.32
C PRO A 32 1.10 10.21 -4.63
N PHE A 33 1.46 8.94 -4.42
CA PHE A 33 2.76 8.62 -3.83
C PHE A 33 3.91 8.94 -4.80
N THR A 34 5.00 9.40 -4.21
CA THR A 34 6.26 9.66 -4.90
C THR A 34 7.38 8.89 -4.21
N PRO A 35 8.50 8.60 -4.88
CA PRO A 35 9.65 7.98 -4.23
C PRO A 35 10.12 8.77 -3.00
N VAL A 36 10.05 10.10 -3.08
CA VAL A 36 10.45 11.01 -1.99
C VAL A 36 9.55 10.83 -0.78
N ASN A 37 8.22 10.93 -0.95
CA ASN A 37 7.32 10.88 0.20
C ASN A 37 7.23 9.49 0.84
N LEU A 38 7.39 8.42 0.06
CA LEU A 38 7.52 7.06 0.58
C LEU A 38 8.82 6.87 1.36
N SER A 39 9.92 7.46 0.90
CA SER A 39 11.20 7.39 1.62
C SER A 39 11.13 8.10 2.98
N LEU A 40 10.42 9.23 3.08
CA LEU A 40 10.25 9.97 4.33
C LEU A 40 9.53 9.17 5.43
N VAL A 41 8.69 8.22 5.05
CA VAL A 41 7.97 7.34 5.98
C VAL A 41 8.60 5.93 6.09
N GLY A 42 9.79 5.74 5.51
CA GLY A 42 10.54 4.48 5.55
C GLY A 42 9.94 3.37 4.68
N MET A 43 9.30 3.72 3.57
CA MET A 43 8.67 2.81 2.61
C MET A 43 9.45 2.67 1.29
N GLN A 44 10.72 3.11 1.25
CA GLN A 44 11.52 3.13 0.02
C GLN A 44 11.66 1.75 -0.65
N TYR A 45 11.68 0.67 0.14
CA TYR A 45 11.81 -0.71 -0.35
C TYR A 45 10.58 -1.19 -1.15
N ALA A 46 9.43 -0.55 -0.98
CA ALA A 46 8.16 -0.90 -1.63
C ALA A 46 7.72 0.13 -2.69
N THR A 47 8.59 1.08 -3.03
CA THR A 47 8.26 2.25 -3.89
C THR A 47 7.60 1.84 -5.21
N GLU A 48 8.25 0.97 -5.98
CA GLU A 48 7.77 0.59 -7.30
C GLU A 48 6.40 -0.10 -7.22
N MET A 49 6.26 -1.03 -6.29
CA MET A 49 5.03 -1.80 -6.09
C MET A 49 3.85 -0.92 -5.64
N LEU A 50 4.07 -0.02 -4.68
CA LEU A 50 3.06 0.91 -4.18
C LEU A 50 2.63 1.89 -5.27
N MET A 51 3.60 2.47 -5.98
CA MET A 51 3.31 3.43 -7.05
C MET A 51 2.61 2.79 -8.25
N GLN A 52 2.98 1.57 -8.64
CA GLN A 52 2.31 0.86 -9.73
C GLN A 52 0.88 0.44 -9.34
N SER A 53 0.68 -0.09 -8.12
CA SER A 53 -0.62 -0.64 -7.70
C SER A 53 -1.65 0.42 -7.35
N LEU A 54 -1.21 1.60 -6.88
CA LEU A 54 -2.10 2.66 -6.39
C LEU A 54 -2.15 3.87 -7.33
N ARG A 55 -1.55 3.75 -8.52
CA ARG A 55 -1.51 4.81 -9.52
C ARG A 55 -2.92 5.24 -9.91
N GLY A 56 -3.14 6.55 -10.00
CA GLY A 56 -4.41 7.11 -10.46
C GLY A 56 -5.52 7.16 -9.40
N LEU A 57 -5.24 6.69 -8.19
CA LEU A 57 -6.13 6.88 -7.04
C LEU A 57 -5.83 8.20 -6.34
N ASP A 58 -6.89 8.86 -5.88
CA ASP A 58 -6.79 9.96 -4.93
C ASP A 58 -6.58 9.43 -3.51
N GLN A 59 -6.41 10.34 -2.55
CA GLN A 59 -6.14 9.96 -1.17
C GLN A 59 -7.27 9.11 -0.55
N ALA A 60 -8.53 9.38 -0.89
CA ALA A 60 -9.68 8.61 -0.43
C ALA A 60 -9.66 7.19 -1.01
N GLY A 61 -9.41 7.05 -2.31
CA GLY A 61 -9.28 5.77 -3.00
C GLY A 61 -8.12 4.94 -2.47
N VAL A 62 -6.96 5.55 -2.24
CA VAL A 62 -5.82 4.86 -1.61
C VAL A 62 -6.18 4.33 -0.22
N ARG A 63 -6.81 5.16 0.63
CA ARG A 63 -7.24 4.73 1.97
C ARG A 63 -8.22 3.56 1.88
N ALA A 64 -9.21 3.62 0.98
CA ALA A 64 -10.19 2.56 0.78
C ALA A 64 -9.53 1.23 0.38
N VAL A 65 -8.59 1.25 -0.57
CA VAL A 65 -7.85 0.06 -1.01
C VAL A 65 -7.02 -0.53 0.13
N LEU A 66 -6.27 0.30 0.86
CA LEU A 66 -5.46 -0.19 1.98
C LEU A 66 -6.32 -0.83 3.07
N VAL A 67 -7.44 -0.20 3.44
CA VAL A 67 -8.40 -0.76 4.42
C VAL A 67 -8.93 -2.11 3.94
N ALA A 68 -9.37 -2.20 2.68
CA ALA A 68 -9.91 -3.44 2.12
C ALA A 68 -8.89 -4.58 2.13
N VAL A 69 -7.67 -4.31 1.67
CA VAL A 69 -6.60 -5.32 1.61
C VAL A 69 -6.19 -5.80 3.01
N ILE A 70 -6.06 -4.88 3.98
CA ILE A 70 -5.73 -5.24 5.36
C ILE A 70 -6.84 -6.10 5.97
N ALA A 71 -8.10 -5.72 5.76
CA ALA A 71 -9.25 -6.48 6.26
C ALA A 71 -9.32 -7.88 5.65
N GLU A 72 -9.10 -8.01 4.35
CA GLU A 72 -9.09 -9.30 3.65
C GLU A 72 -8.01 -10.24 4.19
N ARG A 73 -6.78 -9.73 4.40
CA ARG A 73 -5.68 -10.54 4.94
C ARG A 73 -5.95 -11.04 6.34
N ARG A 74 -6.45 -10.19 7.23
CA ARG A 74 -6.81 -10.57 8.61
C ARG A 74 -7.93 -11.61 8.64
N ALA A 75 -8.91 -11.50 7.73
CA ALA A 75 -9.98 -12.48 7.60
C ALA A 75 -9.45 -13.84 7.14
N GLN A 76 -8.44 -13.87 6.26
CA GLN A 76 -7.78 -15.10 5.83
C GLN A 76 -6.94 -15.75 6.95
N GLU A 77 -6.22 -14.95 7.74
CA GLU A 77 -5.45 -15.44 8.90
C GLU A 77 -6.34 -16.06 9.99
N SER A 78 -7.59 -15.60 10.11
CA SER A 78 -8.55 -16.09 11.09
C SER A 78 -9.33 -17.34 10.64
N ARG A 79 -9.11 -17.80 9.40
CA ARG A 79 -9.79 -18.98 8.85
C ARG A 79 -9.05 -20.25 9.29
N PRO A 80 -9.75 -21.23 9.90
CA PRO A 80 -9.13 -22.48 10.36
C PRO A 80 -8.64 -23.35 9.21
#